data_AF-A0A349ERV3-F1
#
_entry.id   AF-A0A349ERV3-F1
#
_cell.length_a   1.000
_cell.length_b   1.000
_cell.length_c   1.000
_cell.angle_alpha   90.00
_cell.angle_beta   90.00
_cell.angle_gamma   90.00
#
_symmetry.space_group_name_H-M   'P 1'
#
loop_
_entity.id
_entity.type
_entity.pdbx_description
1 polymer ?
#
loop_
_entity_poly.entity_id
_entity_poly.type
_entity_poly.pdbx_seq_one_letter_code
_entity_poly.pdbx_strand_id
1 'polypeptide(L)'
;MKRAFTWLLCQEHQGLFLLQQNEASDWADIMPRSGFVLYTNALWYLVKELYRVPTLSKTRQCFKHLFFPFDKPMAEQRRARIMADYVKTKVPWSDVYLSFVNFSFWGRDVDVFGNILACLVGIPDKAKAGRIVDALIKRRANRPRPVRVMLDPIRKSSRLWRPYMERHDLNLPDQYHNGGGM
;
A
#
# COMPACT_ATOMS: atom_id res chain seq x y z
N MET A 1 13.82 -13.13 -17.64
CA MET A 1 13.66 -13.28 -16.16
C MET A 1 14.84 -12.75 -15.35
N LYS A 2 16.08 -13.29 -15.46
CA LYS A 2 17.21 -12.90 -14.59
C LYS A 2 17.44 -11.38 -14.49
N ARG A 3 17.47 -10.67 -15.62
CA ARG A 3 17.67 -9.20 -15.65
C ARG A 3 16.59 -8.42 -14.90
N ALA A 4 15.31 -8.80 -15.04
CA ALA A 4 14.20 -8.15 -14.35
C ALA A 4 14.27 -8.38 -12.83
N PHE A 5 14.59 -9.60 -12.41
CA PHE A 5 14.75 -9.92 -11.00
C PHE A 5 15.94 -9.19 -10.37
N THR A 6 17.08 -9.14 -11.06
CA THR A 6 18.24 -8.33 -10.63
C THR A 6 17.88 -6.85 -10.52
N TRP A 7 17.16 -6.30 -11.50
CA TRP A 7 16.71 -4.91 -11.45
C TRP A 7 15.83 -4.63 -10.22
N LEU A 8 14.87 -5.51 -9.90
CA LEU A 8 14.02 -5.37 -8.71
C LEU A 8 14.84 -5.43 -7.41
N LEU A 9 15.82 -6.33 -7.33
CA LEU A 9 16.73 -6.38 -6.17
C LEU A 9 17.55 -5.08 -6.02
N CYS A 10 17.87 -4.40 -7.11
CA CYS A 10 18.53 -3.09 -7.05
C CYS A 10 17.59 -1.97 -6.56
N GLN A 11 16.27 -2.11 -6.74
CA GLN A 11 15.26 -1.16 -6.23
C GLN A 11 14.81 -1.47 -4.81
N GLU A 12 15.19 -2.63 -4.27
CA GLU A 12 14.85 -3.04 -2.92
C GLU A 12 15.67 -2.26 -1.89
N HIS A 13 14.98 -1.69 -0.90
CA HIS A 13 15.66 -1.08 0.22
C HIS A 13 16.33 -2.15 1.10
N GLN A 14 17.66 -2.12 1.16
CA GLN A 14 18.50 -3.12 1.86
C GLN A 14 18.07 -3.42 3.31
N GLY A 15 17.59 -2.40 4.01
CA GLY A 15 17.05 -2.58 5.36
C GLY A 15 15.65 -3.18 5.35
N LEU A 16 14.74 -2.69 4.50
CA LEU A 16 13.30 -2.94 4.65
C LEU A 16 12.84 -4.13 3.81
N PHE A 17 13.64 -4.59 2.85
CA PHE A 17 13.29 -5.68 1.95
C PHE A 17 11.98 -5.41 1.18
N LEU A 18 11.74 -4.13 0.90
CA LEU A 18 10.58 -3.59 0.19
C LEU A 18 11.06 -2.72 -0.97
N LEU A 19 10.31 -2.69 -2.05
CA LEU A 19 10.57 -1.85 -3.21
C LEU A 19 10.16 -0.41 -2.90
N GLN A 20 11.06 0.52 -3.24
CA GLN A 20 10.77 1.94 -3.24
C GLN A 20 10.41 2.39 -4.66
N GLN A 21 9.40 3.24 -4.78
CA GLN A 21 8.96 3.78 -6.06
C GLN A 21 8.66 5.28 -6.01
N ASN A 22 8.68 5.90 -7.18
CA ASN A 22 8.21 7.27 -7.39
C ASN A 22 6.67 7.31 -7.52
N GLU A 23 6.12 8.52 -7.57
CA GLU A 23 4.70 8.72 -7.86
C GLU A 23 4.34 8.16 -9.26
N ALA A 24 3.07 7.82 -9.48
CA ALA A 24 2.56 7.30 -10.75
C ALA A 24 3.35 6.11 -11.36
N SER A 25 3.93 5.26 -10.52
CA SER A 25 4.81 4.14 -10.94
C SER A 25 4.19 2.75 -10.75
N ASP A 26 2.94 2.66 -10.27
CA ASP A 26 2.18 1.41 -10.17
C ASP A 26 1.02 1.39 -11.18
N TRP A 27 0.07 0.48 -10.99
CA TRP A 27 -1.10 0.37 -11.87
C TRP A 27 -1.97 1.65 -11.87
N ALA A 28 -1.95 2.41 -10.78
CA ALA A 28 -2.70 3.63 -10.60
C ALA A 28 -1.82 4.80 -11.07
N ASP A 29 -1.66 4.91 -12.38
CA ASP A 29 -0.98 6.06 -12.97
C ASP A 29 -1.67 7.38 -12.55
N ILE A 30 -0.89 8.47 -12.56
CA ILE A 30 -1.40 9.80 -12.21
C ILE A 30 -1.91 9.87 -10.75
N MET A 31 -1.38 9.03 -9.84
CA MET A 31 -1.65 9.08 -8.41
C MET A 31 -0.37 9.38 -7.58
N PRO A 32 -0.50 10.04 -6.41
CA PRO A 32 0.63 10.55 -5.60
C PRO A 32 1.31 9.48 -4.73
N ARG A 33 1.07 8.20 -5.00
CA ARG A 33 1.58 7.09 -4.17
C ARG A 33 3.07 6.89 -4.43
N SER A 34 3.90 7.11 -3.42
CA SER A 34 5.36 7.01 -3.52
C SER A 34 6.00 6.51 -2.23
N GLY A 35 7.30 6.20 -2.28
CA GLY A 35 7.99 5.53 -1.18
C GLY A 35 7.69 4.03 -1.26
N PHE A 36 7.14 3.47 -0.20
CA PHE A 36 6.71 2.07 -0.17
C PHE A 36 5.21 2.00 -0.43
N VAL A 37 4.81 1.43 -1.56
CA VAL A 37 3.40 1.34 -1.97
C VAL A 37 2.88 -0.08 -1.75
N LEU A 38 1.66 -0.17 -1.21
CA LEU A 38 1.01 -1.41 -0.78
C LEU A 38 0.90 -2.42 -1.92
N TYR A 39 0.33 -1.98 -3.05
CA TYR A 39 0.15 -2.80 -4.24
C TYR A 39 1.47 -3.41 -4.73
N THR A 40 2.45 -2.55 -4.99
CA THR A 40 3.77 -2.97 -5.51
C THR A 40 4.47 -3.94 -4.57
N ASN A 41 4.38 -3.71 -3.26
CA ASN A 41 5.03 -4.57 -2.29
C ASN A 41 4.26 -5.87 -2.03
N ALA A 42 2.95 -5.92 -2.28
CA ALA A 42 2.19 -7.16 -2.27
C ALA A 42 2.60 -8.05 -3.46
N LEU A 43 2.77 -7.47 -4.65
CA LEU A 43 3.33 -8.17 -5.81
C LEU A 43 4.77 -8.60 -5.57
N TRP A 44 5.59 -7.75 -4.96
CA TRP A 44 6.98 -8.08 -4.66
C TRP A 44 7.10 -9.27 -3.70
N TYR A 45 6.25 -9.32 -2.67
CA TYR A 45 6.14 -10.48 -1.80
C TYR A 45 5.80 -11.75 -2.60
N LEU A 46 4.80 -11.70 -3.48
CA LEU A 46 4.43 -12.83 -4.33
C LEU A 46 5.59 -13.28 -5.23
N VAL A 47 6.32 -12.36 -5.84
CA VAL A 47 7.53 -12.67 -6.61
C VAL A 47 8.55 -13.36 -5.73
N LYS A 48 8.84 -12.82 -4.53
CA LYS A 48 9.79 -13.47 -3.62
C LYS A 48 9.36 -14.87 -3.21
N GLU A 49 8.08 -15.10 -3.04
CA GLU A 49 7.52 -16.42 -2.71
C GLU A 49 7.69 -17.40 -3.87
N LEU A 50 7.25 -17.02 -5.07
CA LEU A 50 7.33 -17.84 -6.27
C LEU A 50 8.77 -18.25 -6.62
N TYR A 51 9.72 -17.32 -6.43
CA TYR A 51 11.14 -17.54 -6.73
C TYR A 51 11.97 -17.95 -5.50
N ARG A 52 11.32 -18.24 -4.36
CA ARG A 52 11.96 -18.73 -3.11
C ARG A 52 13.13 -17.87 -2.65
N VAL A 53 12.94 -16.55 -2.69
CA VAL A 53 13.98 -15.59 -2.31
C VAL A 53 14.23 -15.67 -0.80
N PRO A 54 15.48 -15.87 -0.33
CA PRO A 54 15.78 -16.14 1.08
C PRO A 54 15.28 -15.07 2.06
N THR A 55 15.10 -13.83 1.59
CA THR A 55 14.66 -12.70 2.42
C THR A 55 13.13 -12.54 2.49
N LEU A 56 12.35 -13.48 1.97
CA LEU A 56 10.87 -13.44 2.00
C LEU A 56 10.31 -13.17 3.40
N SER A 57 10.80 -13.87 4.43
CA SER A 57 10.34 -13.69 5.81
C SER A 57 10.58 -12.27 6.32
N LYS A 58 11.71 -11.65 5.94
CA LYS A 58 12.03 -10.26 6.30
C LYS A 58 11.11 -9.29 5.56
N THR A 59 10.87 -9.51 4.27
CA THR A 59 9.89 -8.74 3.48
C THR A 59 8.50 -8.79 4.12
N ARG A 60 8.03 -9.97 4.54
CA ARG A 60 6.72 -10.12 5.20
C ARG A 60 6.62 -9.30 6.49
N GLN A 61 7.66 -9.39 7.34
CA GLN A 61 7.69 -8.65 8.61
C GLN A 61 7.69 -7.14 8.37
N CYS A 62 8.59 -6.65 7.52
CA CYS A 62 8.68 -5.23 7.18
C CYS A 62 7.40 -4.71 6.52
N PHE A 63 6.79 -5.49 5.62
CA PHE A 63 5.49 -5.18 5.03
C PHE A 63 4.43 -4.98 6.12
N LYS A 64 4.24 -5.99 6.98
CA LYS A 64 3.22 -5.94 8.03
C LYS A 64 3.43 -4.73 8.93
N HIS A 65 4.66 -4.48 9.37
CA HIS A 65 4.96 -3.38 10.28
C HIS A 65 4.78 -2.01 9.62
N LEU A 66 5.25 -1.84 8.38
CA LEU A 66 5.22 -0.55 7.70
C LEU A 66 3.80 -0.16 7.28
N PHE A 67 3.05 -1.09 6.68
CA PHE A 67 1.69 -0.81 6.20
C PHE A 67 0.63 -0.94 7.29
N PHE A 68 0.96 -1.54 8.44
CA PHE A 68 0.10 -1.63 9.61
C PHE A 68 0.85 -1.15 10.86
N PRO A 69 0.99 0.18 11.07
CA PRO A 69 1.79 0.78 12.14
C PRO A 69 1.24 0.52 13.57
N PHE A 70 0.11 -0.18 13.61
CA PHE A 70 -0.71 -0.51 14.74
C PHE A 70 -0.32 -1.86 15.38
N ASP A 71 0.42 -2.70 14.66
CA ASP A 71 0.92 -3.97 15.17
C ASP A 71 2.06 -3.77 16.18
N LYS A 72 2.50 -4.88 16.79
CA LYS A 72 3.67 -4.88 17.67
C LYS A 72 4.91 -4.32 16.93
N PRO A 73 5.70 -3.47 17.58
CA PRO A 73 6.87 -2.86 16.97
C PRO A 73 7.90 -3.93 16.56
N MET A 74 8.51 -3.77 15.38
CA MET A 74 9.65 -4.59 14.98
C MET A 74 10.91 -4.16 15.74
N ALA A 75 11.53 -5.11 16.46
CA ALA A 75 12.74 -4.86 17.24
C ALA A 75 13.98 -4.58 16.38
N GLU A 76 14.07 -5.17 15.19
CA GLU A 76 15.32 -5.22 14.43
C GLU A 76 15.55 -4.03 13.47
N GLN A 77 14.52 -3.25 13.14
CA GLN A 77 14.62 -2.24 12.07
C GLN A 77 14.23 -0.82 12.50
N ARG A 78 15.26 -0.04 12.86
CA ARG A 78 15.12 1.36 13.31
C ARG A 78 14.35 2.24 12.31
N ARG A 79 14.64 2.13 11.01
CA ARG A 79 14.00 2.99 9.98
C ARG A 79 12.51 2.68 9.82
N ALA A 80 12.16 1.39 9.76
CA ALA A 80 10.76 0.95 9.68
C ALA A 80 9.96 1.47 10.88
N ARG A 81 10.55 1.34 12.07
CA ARG A 81 9.97 1.80 13.33
C ARG A 81 9.71 3.30 13.34
N ILE A 82 10.69 4.11 12.98
CA ILE A 82 10.53 5.58 12.94
C ILE A 82 9.39 5.98 12.00
N MET A 83 9.32 5.36 10.81
CA MET A 83 8.26 5.65 9.84
C MET A 83 6.89 5.20 10.35
N ALA A 84 6.78 3.99 10.89
CA ALA A 84 5.54 3.45 11.43
C ALA A 84 5.05 4.25 12.65
N ASP A 85 5.93 4.57 13.60
CA ASP A 85 5.60 5.35 14.81
C ASP A 85 5.15 6.77 14.45
N TYR A 86 5.82 7.40 13.49
CA TYR A 86 5.42 8.71 12.99
C TYR A 86 4.00 8.69 12.40
N VAL A 87 3.62 7.64 11.67
CA VAL A 87 2.25 7.48 11.16
C VAL A 87 1.27 7.17 12.30
N LYS A 88 1.63 6.26 13.22
CA LYS A 88 0.77 5.83 14.34
C LYS A 88 0.29 7.00 15.20
N THR A 89 1.15 8.00 15.43
CA THR A 89 0.80 9.20 16.21
C THR A 89 -0.17 10.14 15.50
N LYS A 90 -0.41 9.96 14.20
CA LYS A 90 -1.16 10.90 13.35
C LYS A 90 -2.37 10.29 12.64
N VAL A 91 -2.57 8.97 12.76
CA VAL A 91 -3.64 8.23 12.07
C VAL A 91 -4.50 7.49 13.09
N PRO A 92 -5.84 7.58 13.02
CA PRO A 92 -6.72 6.78 13.87
C PRO A 92 -6.57 5.30 13.55
N TRP A 93 -6.87 4.45 14.54
CA TRP A 93 -6.87 3.00 14.35
C TRP A 93 -7.74 2.58 13.16
N SER A 94 -7.27 1.60 12.40
CA SER A 94 -7.97 0.99 11.27
C SER A 94 -7.62 -0.49 11.18
N ASP A 95 -8.45 -1.31 10.55
CA ASP A 95 -8.12 -2.72 10.28
C ASP A 95 -7.45 -2.94 8.91
N VAL A 96 -7.48 -1.95 8.02
CA VAL A 96 -6.84 -2.03 6.69
C VAL A 96 -5.37 -1.61 6.74
N TYR A 97 -4.61 -2.07 5.75
CA TYR A 97 -3.28 -1.55 5.46
C TYR A 97 -3.34 -0.14 4.86
N LEU A 98 -2.33 0.68 5.17
CA LEU A 98 -2.08 1.95 4.49
C LEU A 98 -1.77 1.71 3.02
N SER A 99 -2.25 2.58 2.13
CA SER A 99 -2.00 2.48 0.67
C SER A 99 -0.53 2.70 0.32
N PHE A 100 0.16 3.59 1.05
CA PHE A 100 1.61 3.79 0.93
C PHE A 100 2.19 4.48 2.17
N VAL A 101 3.51 4.36 2.34
CA VAL A 101 4.28 5.06 3.37
C VAL A 101 5.53 5.67 2.75
N ASN A 102 5.70 6.98 2.97
CA ASN A 102 6.89 7.74 2.65
C ASN A 102 7.54 8.24 3.96
N PHE A 103 8.75 8.81 3.87
CA PHE A 103 9.49 9.32 5.01
C PHE A 103 8.76 10.44 5.76
N SER A 104 8.00 11.30 5.06
CA SER A 104 7.34 12.47 5.65
C SER A 104 5.81 12.50 5.51
N PHE A 105 5.23 11.60 4.70
CA PHE A 105 3.78 11.50 4.45
C PHE A 105 3.37 10.07 4.15
N TRP A 106 2.07 9.79 4.15
CA TRP A 106 1.50 8.46 3.92
C TRP A 106 0.12 8.60 3.31
N GLY A 107 -0.39 7.50 2.77
CA GLY A 107 -1.71 7.46 2.17
C GLY A 107 -2.82 7.26 3.19
N ARG A 108 -3.90 8.05 3.06
CA ARG A 108 -5.14 7.92 3.84
C ARG A 108 -6.31 7.41 2.99
N ASP A 109 -6.04 7.19 1.71
CA ASP A 109 -6.96 6.88 0.62
C ASP A 109 -7.43 5.42 0.59
N VAL A 110 -7.12 4.60 1.61
CA VAL A 110 -7.49 3.16 1.70
C VAL A 110 -7.60 2.46 0.34
N ASP A 111 -6.46 1.97 -0.14
CA ASP A 111 -6.36 1.21 -1.38
C ASP A 111 -7.08 -0.15 -1.24
N VAL A 112 -8.28 -0.26 -1.83
CA VAL A 112 -9.11 -1.47 -1.77
C VAL A 112 -8.41 -2.60 -2.51
N PHE A 113 -7.90 -2.32 -3.71
CA PHE A 113 -7.23 -3.33 -4.51
C PHE A 113 -5.95 -3.83 -3.84
N GLY A 114 -5.10 -2.91 -3.34
CA GLY A 114 -3.89 -3.29 -2.61
C GLY A 114 -4.17 -4.15 -1.38
N ASN A 115 -5.24 -3.85 -0.62
CA ASN A 115 -5.63 -4.64 0.55
C ASN A 115 -6.14 -6.04 0.19
N ILE A 116 -6.98 -6.15 -0.86
CA ILE A 116 -7.47 -7.43 -1.36
C ILE A 116 -6.30 -8.26 -1.88
N LEU A 117 -5.42 -7.66 -2.68
CA LEU A 117 -4.23 -8.32 -3.22
C LEU A 117 -3.34 -8.85 -2.10
N ALA A 118 -3.08 -8.05 -1.07
CA ALA A 118 -2.30 -8.48 0.09
C ALA A 118 -2.89 -9.73 0.77
N CYS A 119 -4.22 -9.82 0.86
CA CYS A 119 -4.91 -11.00 1.39
C CYS A 119 -4.77 -12.21 0.45
N LEU A 120 -4.95 -12.02 -0.86
CA LEU A 120 -4.85 -13.08 -1.87
C LEU A 120 -3.45 -13.71 -1.92
N VAL A 121 -2.39 -12.90 -1.76
CA VAL A 121 -1.00 -13.40 -1.72
C VAL A 121 -0.58 -13.91 -0.34
N GLY A 122 -1.48 -13.98 0.65
CA GLY A 122 -1.21 -14.62 1.93
C GLY A 122 -0.29 -13.86 2.90
N ILE A 123 -0.09 -12.55 2.70
CA ILE A 123 0.71 -11.73 3.62
C ILE A 123 0.09 -11.66 5.03
N PRO A 124 -1.18 -11.22 5.22
CA PRO A 124 -1.84 -11.30 6.51
C PRO A 124 -2.12 -12.76 6.90
N ASP A 125 -2.21 -13.04 8.20
CA ASP A 125 -2.82 -14.28 8.66
C ASP A 125 -4.35 -14.25 8.43
N LYS A 126 -5.01 -15.41 8.54
CA LYS A 126 -6.45 -15.56 8.28
C LYS A 126 -7.29 -14.59 9.13
N ALA A 127 -6.92 -14.37 10.40
CA ALA A 127 -7.65 -13.48 11.28
C ALA A 127 -7.55 -12.02 10.83
N LYS A 128 -6.35 -11.55 10.46
CA LYS A 128 -6.13 -10.21 9.91
C LYS A 128 -6.80 -10.04 8.55
N ALA A 129 -6.74 -11.04 7.68
CA ALA A 129 -7.41 -11.02 6.38
C ALA A 129 -8.93 -10.86 6.55
N GLY A 130 -9.55 -11.60 7.47
CA GLY A 130 -10.97 -11.44 7.81
C GLY A 130 -11.30 -10.01 8.25
N ARG A 131 -10.53 -9.44 9.18
CA ARG A 131 -10.73 -8.05 9.64
C ARG A 131 -10.57 -7.01 8.52
N ILE A 132 -9.63 -7.21 7.60
CA ILE A 132 -9.46 -6.33 6.42
C ILE A 132 -10.73 -6.39 5.56
N VAL A 133 -11.20 -7.58 5.22
CA VAL A 133 -12.41 -7.77 4.40
C VAL A 133 -13.63 -7.15 5.09
N ASP A 134 -13.84 -7.45 6.37
CA ASP A 134 -14.96 -6.90 7.14
C ASP A 134 -14.92 -5.37 7.19
N ALA A 135 -13.74 -4.78 7.37
CA ALA A 135 -13.56 -3.33 7.36
C ALA A 135 -13.90 -2.71 6.00
N LEU A 136 -13.49 -3.34 4.89
CA LEU A 136 -13.81 -2.88 3.54
C LEU A 136 -15.31 -2.96 3.25
N ILE A 137 -15.97 -4.07 3.62
CA ILE A 137 -17.41 -4.27 3.46
C ILE A 137 -18.21 -3.29 4.34
N LYS A 138 -17.81 -3.09 5.60
CA LYS A 138 -18.43 -2.12 6.51
C LYS A 138 -18.39 -0.70 5.94
N ARG A 139 -17.32 -0.36 5.22
CA ARG A 139 -17.15 0.92 4.52
C ARG A 139 -17.75 0.94 3.11
N ARG A 140 -18.52 -0.08 2.73
CA ARG A 140 -19.23 -0.19 1.45
C ARG A 140 -18.29 -0.16 0.24
N ALA A 141 -17.10 -0.76 0.34
CA ALA A 141 -16.19 -0.87 -0.81
C ALA A 141 -16.81 -1.63 -2.00
N ASN A 142 -17.82 -2.46 -1.75
CA ASN A 142 -18.57 -3.24 -2.73
C ASN A 142 -19.96 -2.65 -3.08
N ARG A 143 -20.21 -1.37 -2.77
CA ARG A 143 -21.46 -0.66 -3.13
C ARG A 143 -21.18 0.79 -3.57
N PRO A 144 -21.98 1.34 -4.51
CA PRO A 144 -23.07 0.68 -5.26
C PRO A 144 -22.56 -0.29 -6.33
N ARG A 145 -21.29 -0.15 -6.74
CA ARG A 145 -20.61 -1.02 -7.69
C ARG A 145 -19.92 -2.20 -7.00
N PRO A 146 -19.72 -3.35 -7.67
CA PRO A 146 -19.07 -4.53 -7.09
C PRO A 146 -17.76 -4.27 -6.34
N VAL A 147 -16.94 -3.33 -6.84
CA VAL A 147 -15.73 -2.89 -6.14
C VAL A 147 -15.37 -1.45 -6.50
N ARG A 148 -14.94 -0.67 -5.49
CA ARG A 148 -14.28 0.62 -5.67
C ARG A 148 -12.77 0.46 -5.67
N VAL A 149 -12.07 1.30 -6.41
CA VAL A 149 -10.60 1.32 -6.45
C VAL A 149 -10.00 1.61 -5.07
N MET A 150 -10.53 2.62 -4.40
CA MET A 150 -10.01 3.13 -3.13
C MET A 150 -11.14 3.82 -2.33
N LEU A 151 -10.97 3.95 -1.02
CA LEU A 151 -11.93 4.63 -0.14
C LEU A 151 -11.31 5.94 0.36
N ASP A 152 -12.05 7.04 0.34
CA ASP A 152 -11.55 8.39 0.67
C ASP A 152 -10.74 9.05 -0.46
N PRO A 153 -11.40 9.44 -1.58
CA PRO A 153 -10.80 10.22 -2.66
C PRO A 153 -9.94 11.37 -2.18
N ILE A 154 -8.78 11.51 -2.81
CA ILE A 154 -7.88 12.64 -2.58
C ILE A 154 -8.55 13.87 -3.20
N ARG A 155 -8.95 14.81 -2.35
CA ARG A 155 -9.56 16.08 -2.75
C ARG A 155 -8.50 17.14 -3.04
N LYS A 156 -8.84 18.17 -3.84
CA LYS A 156 -7.96 19.31 -4.17
C LYS A 156 -7.35 20.01 -2.94
N SER A 157 -8.07 20.04 -1.82
CA SER A 157 -7.60 20.62 -0.56
C SER A 157 -6.59 19.75 0.19
N SER A 158 -6.38 18.50 -0.25
CA SER A 158 -5.43 17.58 0.38
C SER A 158 -4.00 17.94 0.02
N ARG A 159 -3.07 17.81 0.97
CA ARG A 159 -1.62 17.88 0.71
C ARG A 159 -1.12 16.76 -0.22
N LEU A 160 -1.91 15.72 -0.43
CA LEU A 160 -1.61 14.65 -1.38
C LEU A 160 -2.11 14.99 -2.80
N TRP A 161 -2.90 16.05 -2.99
CA TRP A 161 -3.27 16.47 -4.33
C TRP A 161 -2.03 16.86 -5.12
N ARG A 162 -2.04 16.53 -6.41
CA ARG A 162 -0.99 16.90 -7.35
C ARG A 162 -1.62 17.52 -8.58
N PRO A 163 -1.02 18.57 -9.16
CA PRO A 163 -1.57 19.21 -10.36
C PRO A 163 -1.80 18.23 -11.52
N TYR A 164 -0.97 17.18 -11.63
CA TYR A 164 -1.15 16.18 -12.68
C TYR A 164 -2.42 15.33 -12.52
N MET A 165 -3.05 15.26 -11.34
CA MET A 165 -4.32 14.56 -11.13
C MET A 165 -5.50 15.21 -11.87
N GLU A 166 -5.34 16.48 -12.27
CA GLU A 166 -6.30 17.21 -13.11
C GLU A 166 -6.05 16.99 -14.60
N ARG A 167 -4.92 16.37 -14.96
CA ARG A 167 -4.60 16.16 -16.37
C ARG A 167 -5.63 15.19 -16.96
N HIS A 168 -6.24 15.60 -18.07
CA HIS A 168 -7.29 14.85 -18.77
C HIS A 168 -8.58 14.63 -17.97
N ASP A 169 -8.75 15.29 -16.82
CA ASP A 169 -9.95 15.19 -15.96
C ASP A 169 -10.34 13.76 -15.54
N LEU A 170 -9.37 12.83 -15.49
CA LEU A 170 -9.66 11.41 -15.19
C LEU A 170 -9.61 11.08 -13.69
N ASN A 171 -8.79 11.78 -12.90
CA ASN A 171 -8.53 11.46 -11.48
C ASN A 171 -9.09 12.51 -10.51
N LEU A 172 -10.19 13.16 -10.90
CA LEU A 172 -11.01 13.93 -9.97
C LEU A 172 -11.60 13.01 -8.88
N PRO A 173 -12.03 13.54 -7.72
CA PRO A 173 -12.62 12.73 -6.67
C PRO A 173 -13.75 11.81 -7.18
N ASP A 174 -13.71 10.54 -6.77
CA ASP A 174 -14.67 9.49 -7.14
C ASP A 174 -14.60 9.06 -8.63
N GLN A 175 -13.52 9.38 -9.33
CA GLN A 175 -13.29 8.98 -10.72
C GLN A 175 -12.02 8.12 -10.87
N TYR A 176 -12.05 7.21 -11.85
CA TYR A 176 -10.92 6.38 -12.27
C TYR A 176 -10.08 5.83 -11.10
N HIS A 177 -8.78 6.16 -11.01
CA HIS A 177 -7.91 5.71 -9.93
C HIS A 177 -8.19 6.39 -8.58
N ASN A 178 -8.77 7.58 -8.57
CA ASN A 178 -9.10 8.36 -7.37
C ASN A 178 -10.48 8.00 -6.77
N GLY A 179 -10.76 6.70 -6.69
CA GLY A 179 -11.94 6.15 -6.02
C GLY A 179 -13.12 5.84 -6.93
N GLY A 180 -12.90 5.75 -8.25
CA GLY A 180 -13.88 5.22 -9.18
C GLY A 180 -14.32 3.80 -8.82
N GLY A 181 -15.54 3.43 -9.24
CA GLY A 181 -16.07 2.08 -9.10
C GLY A 181 -16.48 1.53 -10.47
N MET A 182 -16.20 0.24 -10.71
CA MET A 182 -16.68 -0.51 -11.87
C MET A 182 -17.82 -1.42 -11.45
#